data_AF-A0A091E6J0-F1
#
_entry.id   AF-A0A091E6J0-F1
#
_cell.length_a   1.000
_cell.length_b   1.000
_cell.length_c   1.000
_cell.angle_alpha   90.00
_cell.angle_beta   90.00
_cell.angle_gamma   90.00
#
_symmetry.space_group_name_H-M   'P 1'
#
loop_
_entity.id
_entity.type
_entity.pdbx_description
1 polymer ?
#
loop_
_entity_poly.entity_id
_entity_poly.type
_entity_poly.pdbx_seq_one_letter_code
_entity_poly.pdbx_strand_id
1 'polypeptide(L)' 'FNNCVYTYRIFRENQGYRVESTEGFPKLTFPNLKELVSKFKNPDQGLVVHLSKPIKRPSLCLRQRRSLLVPNGIYGKSF' A
#
# COMPACT_ATOMS: atom_id res chain seq x y z
N PHE A 1 0.15 20.19 -4.86
CA PHE A 1 0.70 19.34 -3.78
C PHE A 1 1.88 18.54 -4.31
N ASN A 2 3.01 18.59 -3.60
CA ASN A 2 4.41 18.47 -4.08
C ASN A 2 4.92 17.06 -4.48
N ASN A 3 4.16 16.26 -5.22
CA ASN A 3 4.62 14.91 -5.65
C ASN A 3 5.13 14.04 -4.48
N CYS A 4 4.64 14.27 -3.26
CA CYS A 4 5.04 13.54 -2.06
C CYS A 4 4.12 12.32 -1.84
N VAL A 5 4.68 11.26 -1.28
CA VAL A 5 3.93 10.10 -0.81
C VAL A 5 3.81 10.17 0.70
N TYR A 6 2.59 10.35 1.20
CA TYR A 6 2.29 10.29 2.63
C TYR A 6 1.96 8.85 3.01
N THR A 7 2.75 8.28 3.91
CA THR A 7 2.57 6.90 4.38
C THR A 7 1.99 6.93 5.78
N TYR A 8 0.90 6.18 5.98
CA TYR A 8 0.22 6.06 7.26
C TYR A 8 0.26 4.61 7.73
N ARG A 9 0.37 4.40 9.05
CA ARG A 9 0.37 3.06 9.63
C ARG A 9 -1.06 2.63 9.93
N ILE A 10 -1.42 1.43 9.50
CA ILE A 10 -2.69 0.77 9.83
C ILE A 10 -2.39 -0.38 10.78
N PHE A 11 -2.95 -0.33 11.98
CA PHE A 11 -2.83 -1.37 12.98
C PHE A 11 -4.10 -2.20 13.00
N ARG A 12 -3.95 -3.52 13.16
CA ARG A 12 -5.06 -4.41 13.41
C ARG A 12 -5.20 -4.58 14.93
N GLU A 13 -6.36 -4.24 15.45
CA GLU A 13 -6.73 -4.38 16.85
C GLU A 13 -7.83 -5.44 17.00
N ASN A 14 -8.12 -5.88 18.22
CA ASN A 14 -9.14 -6.89 18.49
C ASN A 14 -10.52 -6.52 17.92
N GLN A 15 -10.83 -5.22 17.83
CA GLN A 15 -12.12 -4.69 17.40
C GLN A 15 -12.11 -4.13 15.96
N GLY A 16 -10.99 -4.25 15.22
CA GLY A 16 -10.92 -3.78 13.83
C GLY A 16 -9.56 -3.22 13.41
N TYR A 17 -9.58 -2.09 12.71
CA TYR A 17 -8.43 -1.43 12.12
C TYR A 17 -8.33 0.00 12.63
N ARG A 18 -7.15 0.40 13.09
CA ARG A 18 -6.86 1.77 13.52
C ARG A 18 -5.79 2.38 12.63
N VAL A 19 -5.98 3.64 12.22
CA VAL A 19 -4.97 4.43 11.51
C VAL A 19 -4.26 5.37 12.47
N GLU A 20 -2.95 5.47 12.35
CA GLU A 20 -2.17 6.55 12.96
C GLU A 20 -2.17 7.75 11.99
N SER A 21 -3.12 8.65 12.22
CA SER A 21 -3.31 9.90 11.47
C SER A 21 -2.60 11.09 12.14
N THR A 22 -2.76 12.27 11.55
CA THR A 22 -2.26 13.53 12.12
C THR A 22 -2.70 13.77 13.56
N GLU A 23 -1.82 14.40 14.33
CA GLU A 23 -2.07 14.77 15.73
C GLU A 23 -3.28 15.71 15.83
N GLY A 24 -4.16 15.48 16.81
CA GLY A 24 -5.41 16.22 16.99
C GLY A 24 -6.66 15.54 16.43
N PHE A 25 -6.51 14.48 15.60
CA PHE A 25 -7.66 13.66 15.20
C PHE A 25 -7.94 12.54 16.21
N PRO A 26 -9.22 12.27 16.54
CA PRO A 26 -9.57 11.19 17.45
C PRO A 26 -9.14 9.84 16.86
N LYS A 27 -8.70 8.94 17.74
CA LYS A 27 -8.37 7.56 17.36
C LYS A 27 -9.65 6.85 16.94
N LEU A 28 -9.76 6.55 15.66
CA LEU A 28 -10.91 5.83 15.09
C LEU A 28 -10.53 4.37 14.85
N THR A 29 -11.38 3.46 15.35
CA THR A 29 -11.31 2.03 15.05
C THR A 29 -12.44 1.67 14.09
N PHE A 30 -12.09 1.06 12.96
CA PHE A 30 -13.01 0.67 11.91
C PHE A 30 -13.16 -0.85 11.86
N PRO A 31 -14.37 -1.43 11.73
CA PRO A 31 -14.55 -2.88 11.73
C PRO A 31 -13.90 -3.55 10.51
N ASN A 32 -13.74 -2.83 9.40
CA ASN A 32 -13.10 -3.35 8.19
C ASN A 32 -12.36 -2.24 7.40
N LEU A 33 -11.47 -2.64 6.48
CA LEU A 33 -10.70 -1.72 5.64
C LEU A 33 -11.57 -0.91 4.67
N LYS A 34 -12.73 -1.43 4.25
CA LYS A 34 -13.61 -0.74 3.31
C LYS A 34 -14.21 0.52 3.94
N GLU A 35 -14.65 0.41 5.18
CA GLU A 35 -15.16 1.54 5.96
C GLU A 35 -14.08 2.56 6.27
N LEU A 36 -12.88 2.10 6.65
CA LEU A 36 -11.71 2.95 6.83
C LEU A 36 -11.44 3.78 5.57
N VAL A 37 -11.34 3.13 4.41
CA VAL A 37 -11.13 3.81 3.13
C VAL A 37 -12.27 4.78 2.83
N SER A 38 -13.52 4.39 3.11
CA SER A 38 -14.68 5.25 2.86
C SER A 38 -14.66 6.54 3.68
N LYS A 39 -14.24 6.49 4.95
CA LYS A 39 -14.13 7.68 5.81
C LYS A 39 -13.13 8.67 5.22
N PHE A 40 -11.96 8.19 4.81
CA PHE A 40 -10.87 9.03 4.29
C PHE A 40 -11.03 9.44 2.83
N LYS A 41 -12.13 9.08 2.15
CA LYS A 41 -12.49 9.68 0.86
C LYS A 41 -12.93 11.13 1.00
N ASN A 42 -13.48 11.48 2.16
CA ASN A 42 -13.91 12.84 2.46
C ASN A 42 -12.71 13.68 2.90
N PRO A 43 -12.69 14.99 2.58
CA PRO A 43 -11.65 15.91 3.04
C PRO A 43 -11.66 16.09 4.57
N ASP A 44 -10.55 16.60 5.10
CA ASP A 44 -10.40 17.04 6.49
C ASP A 44 -10.68 15.94 7.54
N GLN A 45 -10.37 14.70 7.21
CA GLN A 45 -10.52 13.54 8.11
C GLN A 45 -9.21 13.06 8.75
N GLY A 46 -8.13 13.85 8.68
CA GLY A 46 -6.85 13.53 9.33
C GLY A 46 -5.78 12.94 8.43
N LEU A 47 -6.04 12.82 7.12
CA LEU A 47 -4.99 12.68 6.10
C LEU A 47 -4.63 14.04 5.53
N VAL A 48 -3.37 14.23 5.16
CA VAL A 48 -2.90 15.40 4.41
C VAL A 48 -3.66 15.57 3.08
N VAL A 49 -4.05 14.47 2.44
CA VAL A 49 -4.86 14.46 1.22
C VAL A 49 -5.88 13.33 1.31
N HIS A 50 -7.14 13.63 0.95
CA HIS A 50 -8.21 12.63 0.92
C HIS A 50 -8.00 11.60 -0.20
N LEU A 51 -8.51 10.38 0.01
CA LEU A 51 -8.41 9.29 -0.95
C LEU A 51 -9.41 9.52 -2.10
N SER A 52 -8.91 9.76 -3.31
CA SER A 52 -9.77 10.02 -4.47
C SER A 52 -9.75 8.88 -5.51
N LYS A 53 -8.57 8.38 -5.86
CA LYS A 53 -8.39 7.37 -6.93
C LYS A 53 -7.67 6.12 -6.41
N PRO A 54 -8.33 4.94 -6.39
CA PRO A 54 -7.67 3.70 -6.00
C PRO A 54 -6.68 3.26 -7.08
N ILE A 55 -5.46 2.92 -6.67
CA ILE A 55 -4.45 2.34 -7.55
C ILE A 55 -4.57 0.81 -7.45
N LYS A 56 -5.04 0.17 -8.52
CA LYS A 56 -5.14 -1.28 -8.60
C LYS A 56 -3.74 -1.88 -8.73
N ARG A 57 -3.50 -3.01 -8.06
CA ARG A 57 -2.29 -3.78 -8.29
C ARG A 57 -2.27 -4.24 -9.76
N PRO A 58 -1.18 -4.04 -10.51
CA PRO A 58 -1.06 -4.64 -11.84
C PRO A 58 -1.13 -6.16 -11.67
N SER A 59 -1.98 -6.82 -12.45
CA SER A 59 -2.11 -8.28 -12.47
C SER A 59 -0.77 -8.89 -12.84
N LEU A 60 -0.11 -9.53 -11.86
CA LEU A 60 0.99 -10.48 -11.95
C LEU A 60 1.76 -10.53 -13.29
N CYS A 61 2.88 -9.82 -13.39
CA CYS A 61 4.00 -10.16 -14.31
C CYS A 61 5.39 -9.70 -13.82
N LEU A 62 5.57 -9.32 -12.54
CA LEU A 62 6.89 -8.91 -12.02
C LEU A 62 7.58 -9.97 -11.13
N ARG A 63 6.82 -10.92 -10.55
CA ARG A 63 7.41 -12.03 -9.77
C ARG A 63 7.93 -13.19 -10.64
N GLN A 64 7.45 -13.35 -11.87
CA GLN A 64 7.88 -14.42 -12.78
C GLN A 64 9.21 -14.14 -13.51
N ARG A 65 9.71 -12.89 -13.53
CA ARG A 65 10.99 -12.59 -14.19
C ARG A 65 12.21 -13.24 -13.53
N ARG A 66 12.12 -13.64 -12.25
CA ARG A 66 13.24 -14.34 -11.59
C ARG A 66 13.35 -15.82 -11.98
N SER A 67 12.25 -16.46 -12.38
CA SER A 67 12.25 -17.88 -12.74
C SER A 67 12.52 -18.14 -14.23
N LEU A 68 12.55 -17.11 -15.07
CA LEU A 68 12.83 -17.23 -16.51
C LEU A 68 14.32 -17.06 -16.87
N LEU A 69 15.22 -17.19 -15.89
CA LEU A 69 16.64 -17.42 -16.17
C LEU A 69 16.82 -18.93 -16.35
N VAL A 70 16.46 -19.40 -17.55
CA VAL A 70 16.94 -20.70 -18.05
C VAL A 70 18.47 -20.61 -18.07
N PRO A 71 19.22 -21.47 -17.34
CA PRO A 71 20.65 -21.57 -17.56
C PRO A 71 20.83 -22.34 -18.88
N ASN A 72 20.74 -21.63 -20.01
CA ASN A 72 21.30 -22.14 -21.25
C ASN A 72 22.81 -22.16 -21.05
N GLY A 73 23.31 -23.30 -20.57
CA GLY A 73 24.74 -23.59 -20.58
C GLY A 73 25.23 -23.47 -22.02
N ILE A 74 26.03 -22.44 -22.28
CA ILE A 74 27.06 -22.33 -23.33
C ILE A 74 27.77 -20.99 -23.06
N TYR A 75 28.91 -21.04 -22.38
CA TYR A 75 30.09 -20.22 -22.66
C TYR A 75 31.29 -21.00 -22.12
N GLY A 76 32.10 -21.54 -23.03
CA GLY A 76 33.29 -22.33 -22.74
C GLY A 76 34.59 -21.52 -22.68
N LYS A 77 35.70 -22.27 -22.56
CA LYS A 77 37.15 -21.95 -22.52
C LYS A 77 37.76 -22.02 -21.11
N SER A 78 38.97 -22.51 -20.86
CA SER A 78 40.01 -23.24 -21.61
C SER A 78 41.08 -23.58 -20.56
N PHE A 79 41.66 -24.78 -20.58
CA PHE A 79 43.00 -25.08 -20.05
C PHE A 79 43.67 -26.07 -21.00
#